data_AF-A0A7S2RET2-F1
#
_entry.id   AF-A0A7S2RET2-F1
#
_cell.length_a   1.000
_cell.length_b   1.000
_cell.length_c   1.000
_cell.angle_alpha   90.00
_cell.angle_beta   90.00
_cell.angle_gamma   90.00
#
_symmetry.space_group_name_H-M   'P 1'
#
loop_
_entity.id
_entity.type
_entity.pdbx_description
1 polymer ?
#
loop_
_entity_poly.entity_id
_entity_poly.type
_entity_poly.pdbx_seq_one_letter_code
_entity_poly.pdbx_strand_id
1 'polypeptide(L)'
;PSFEAEYKEETTGGKPDDYLDRETLRANYVEYNKKVQNAIPSNRLLTFNVKQGWGPLCEFLGHPVPEGIPFPHVHTRAKLQGEMFVLELITWIWPLAIILPLAGFVIIWKRTMSAVPV
;
A
#
# COMPACT_ATOMS: atom_id res chain seq x y z
N PRO A 1 -14.03 20.13 2.45
CA PRO A 1 -14.20 18.86 3.21
C PRO A 1 -12.81 18.25 3.44
N SER A 2 -12.60 17.46 4.50
CA SER A 2 -11.33 16.73 4.65
C SER A 2 -11.30 15.55 3.68
N PHE A 3 -10.10 15.13 3.25
CA PHE A 3 -9.93 13.94 2.42
C PHE A 3 -10.63 12.71 3.03
N GLU A 4 -10.56 12.55 4.35
CA GLU A 4 -11.23 11.44 5.03
C GLU A 4 -12.75 11.50 4.91
N ALA A 5 -13.35 12.69 5.04
CA ALA A 5 -14.80 12.84 4.94
C ALA A 5 -15.27 12.51 3.51
N GLU A 6 -14.57 13.02 2.51
CA GLU A 6 -14.83 12.75 1.09
C GLU A 6 -14.68 11.25 0.77
N TYR A 7 -13.56 10.65 1.18
CA TYR A 7 -13.31 9.22 1.01
C TYR A 7 -14.41 8.35 1.64
N LYS A 8 -14.80 8.63 2.88
CA LYS A 8 -15.85 7.86 3.58
C LYS A 8 -17.20 7.99 2.90
N GLU A 9 -17.54 9.19 2.45
CA GLU A 9 -18.79 9.44 1.72
C GLU A 9 -18.84 8.70 0.39
N GLU A 10 -17.81 8.86 -0.45
CA GLU A 10 -17.79 8.32 -1.82
C GLU A 10 -17.71 6.79 -1.85
N THR A 11 -16.87 6.19 -0.98
CA THR A 11 -16.65 4.74 -0.99
C THR A 11 -17.83 3.94 -0.45
N THR A 12 -18.72 4.58 0.31
CA THR A 12 -19.90 3.96 0.91
C THR A 12 -21.20 4.30 0.18
N GLY A 13 -21.16 5.18 -0.82
CA GLY A 13 -22.36 5.65 -1.52
C GLY A 13 -23.24 6.55 -0.64
N GLY A 14 -22.63 7.36 0.23
CA GLY A 14 -23.34 8.30 1.12
C GLY A 14 -23.68 7.75 2.51
N LYS A 15 -22.92 6.75 3.00
CA LYS A 15 -23.04 6.16 4.35
C LYS A 15 -21.69 6.17 5.06
N PRO A 16 -21.17 7.35 5.43
CA PRO A 16 -19.79 7.49 5.88
C PRO A 16 -19.45 6.71 7.16
N ASP A 17 -20.46 6.36 7.97
CA ASP A 17 -20.29 5.51 9.17
C ASP A 17 -19.97 4.04 8.82
N ASP A 18 -20.34 3.59 7.62
CA ASP A 18 -20.19 2.20 7.15
C ASP A 18 -18.88 1.98 6.36
N TYR A 19 -17.89 2.89 6.47
CA TYR A 19 -16.65 2.85 5.66
C TYR A 19 -15.73 1.64 5.90
N LEU A 20 -16.03 0.83 6.92
CA LEU A 20 -15.36 -0.45 7.19
C LEU A 20 -16.26 -1.67 6.95
N ASP A 21 -17.53 -1.46 6.59
CA ASP A 21 -18.45 -2.54 6.30
C ASP A 21 -18.22 -3.12 4.89
N ARG A 22 -17.90 -4.40 4.84
CA ARG A 22 -17.51 -5.06 3.58
C ARG A 22 -18.64 -5.15 2.57
N GLU A 23 -19.87 -5.34 3.02
CA GLU A 23 -21.01 -5.48 2.10
C GLU A 23 -21.42 -4.13 1.51
N THR A 24 -21.38 -3.05 2.31
CA THR A 24 -21.58 -1.68 1.83
C THR A 24 -20.55 -1.30 0.78
N LEU A 25 -19.26 -1.55 1.06
CA LEU A 25 -18.17 -1.27 0.11
C LEU A 25 -18.30 -2.10 -1.19
N ARG A 26 -18.67 -3.38 -1.08
CA ARG A 26 -18.88 -4.25 -2.26
C ARG A 26 -20.05 -3.77 -3.10
N ALA A 27 -21.18 -3.44 -2.47
CA ALA A 27 -22.37 -2.98 -3.17
C ALA A 27 -22.08 -1.69 -3.94
N ASN A 28 -21.45 -0.70 -3.28
CA ASN A 28 -21.08 0.55 -3.91
C ASN A 28 -20.07 0.36 -5.05
N TYR A 29 -19.08 -0.54 -4.91
CA TYR A 29 -18.15 -0.88 -6.01
C TYR A 29 -18.88 -1.38 -7.26
N VAL A 30 -19.85 -2.28 -7.10
CA VAL A 30 -20.63 -2.82 -8.23
C VAL A 30 -21.51 -1.73 -8.85
N GLU A 31 -22.20 -0.95 -8.03
CA GLU A 31 -23.06 0.14 -8.47
C GLU A 31 -22.29 1.22 -9.22
N TYR A 32 -21.14 1.64 -8.68
CA TYR A 32 -20.28 2.65 -9.29
C TYR A 32 -19.78 2.20 -10.67
N ASN A 33 -19.28 0.96 -10.79
CA ASN A 33 -18.84 0.42 -12.08
C ASN A 33 -19.98 0.40 -13.10
N LYS A 34 -21.19 -0.01 -12.67
CA LYS A 34 -22.38 -0.01 -13.53
C LYS A 34 -22.75 1.42 -13.96
N LYS A 35 -22.66 2.39 -13.06
CA LYS A 35 -22.91 3.81 -13.35
C LYS A 35 -21.95 4.34 -14.42
N VAL A 36 -20.66 4.04 -14.30
CA VAL A 36 -19.64 4.41 -15.30
C VAL A 36 -19.93 3.74 -16.65
N GLN A 37 -20.22 2.44 -16.65
CA GLN A 37 -20.55 1.69 -17.88
C GLN A 37 -21.81 2.19 -18.60
N ASN A 38 -22.81 2.64 -17.85
CA ASN A 38 -24.04 3.18 -18.41
C ASN A 38 -23.87 4.63 -18.90
N ALA A 39 -22.99 5.42 -18.27
CA ALA A 39 -22.81 6.82 -18.59
C ALA A 39 -21.90 7.07 -19.80
N ILE A 40 -20.97 6.16 -20.08
CA ILE A 40 -19.98 6.32 -21.15
C ILE A 40 -20.32 5.39 -22.32
N PRO A 41 -20.43 5.92 -23.56
CA PRO A 41 -20.60 5.09 -24.75
C PRO A 41 -19.53 4.00 -24.87
N SER A 42 -19.92 2.79 -25.30
CA SER A 42 -19.03 1.63 -25.33
C SER A 42 -17.79 1.82 -26.21
N ASN A 43 -17.87 2.63 -27.27
CA ASN A 43 -16.73 2.96 -28.11
C ASN A 43 -15.69 3.88 -27.44
N ARG A 44 -16.03 4.45 -26.28
CA ARG A 44 -15.15 5.32 -25.47
C ARG A 44 -14.82 4.70 -24.10
N LEU A 45 -15.24 3.47 -23.85
CA LEU A 45 -15.01 2.78 -22.58
C LEU A 45 -14.42 1.38 -22.79
N LEU A 46 -13.27 1.12 -22.19
CA LEU A 46 -12.71 -0.22 -22.04
C LEU A 46 -12.91 -0.70 -20.60
N THR A 47 -13.69 -1.77 -20.42
CA THR A 47 -13.69 -2.52 -19.15
C THR A 47 -12.50 -3.48 -19.17
N PHE A 48 -11.41 -3.10 -18.50
CA PHE A 48 -10.12 -3.77 -18.57
C PHE A 48 -9.81 -4.55 -17.29
N ASN A 49 -9.33 -5.79 -17.43
CA ASN A 49 -8.74 -6.56 -16.34
C ASN A 49 -7.22 -6.59 -16.52
N VAL A 50 -6.47 -6.09 -15.53
CA VAL A 50 -5.00 -6.00 -15.57
C VAL A 50 -4.28 -7.33 -15.87
N LYS A 51 -4.93 -8.47 -15.62
CA LYS A 51 -4.39 -9.80 -15.97
C LYS A 51 -4.34 -10.07 -17.48
N GLN A 52 -5.05 -9.27 -18.27
CA GLN A 52 -5.08 -9.39 -19.74
C GLN A 52 -3.81 -8.81 -20.40
N GLY A 53 -2.98 -8.06 -19.66
CA GLY A 53 -1.74 -7.50 -20.17
C GLY A 53 -1.95 -6.39 -21.21
N TRP A 54 -0.96 -6.18 -22.08
CA TRP A 54 -0.95 -5.06 -23.02
C TRP A 54 -2.04 -5.12 -24.11
N GLY A 55 -2.42 -6.32 -24.57
CA GLY A 55 -3.21 -6.51 -25.78
C GLY A 55 -4.47 -5.65 -25.86
N PRO A 56 -5.48 -5.86 -24.98
CA PRO A 56 -6.74 -5.12 -25.05
C PRO A 56 -6.59 -3.62 -24.82
N LEU A 57 -5.60 -3.21 -24.01
CA LEU A 57 -5.34 -1.81 -23.72
C LEU A 57 -4.75 -1.10 -24.95
N CYS A 58 -3.74 -1.69 -25.58
CA CYS A 58 -3.10 -1.17 -26.78
C CYS A 58 -4.07 -1.12 -27.96
N GLU A 59 -4.87 -2.16 -28.16
CA GLU A 59 -5.91 -2.21 -29.20
C GLU A 59 -6.94 -1.07 -29.03
N PHE A 60 -7.46 -0.89 -27.82
CA PHE A 60 -8.44 0.16 -27.53
C PHE A 60 -7.87 1.58 -27.71
N LEU A 61 -6.58 1.77 -27.40
CA LEU A 61 -5.90 3.05 -27.55
C LEU A 61 -5.35 3.29 -28.96
N GLY A 62 -5.40 2.31 -29.87
CA GLY A 62 -4.86 2.43 -31.23
C GLY A 62 -3.34 2.45 -31.30
N HIS A 63 -2.65 1.81 -30.34
CA HIS A 63 -1.19 1.74 -30.29
C HIS A 63 -0.68 0.30 -30.46
N PRO A 64 0.55 0.12 -31.00
CA PRO A 64 1.18 -1.20 -31.03
C PRO A 64 1.48 -1.71 -29.61
N VAL A 65 1.44 -3.02 -29.43
CA VAL A 65 1.91 -3.66 -28.20
C VAL A 65 3.43 -3.47 -28.08
N PRO A 66 3.96 -3.01 -26.93
CA PRO A 66 5.39 -2.85 -26.74
C PRO A 66 6.15 -4.19 -26.85
N GLU A 67 7.17 -4.23 -27.71
CA GLU A 67 8.02 -5.42 -27.88
C GLU A 67 9.02 -5.56 -26.73
N GLY A 68 9.16 -6.77 -26.18
CA GLY A 68 10.15 -7.07 -25.13
C GLY A 68 9.87 -6.46 -23.76
N ILE A 69 8.80 -5.68 -23.59
CA ILE A 69 8.44 -5.05 -22.32
C ILE A 69 7.28 -5.81 -21.65
N PRO A 70 7.49 -6.48 -20.51
CA PRO A 70 6.41 -7.16 -19.81
C PRO A 70 5.37 -6.17 -19.27
N PHE A 71 4.12 -6.61 -19.15
CA PHE A 71 3.09 -5.77 -18.53
C PHE A 71 3.45 -5.50 -17.06
N PRO A 72 3.35 -4.24 -16.58
CA PRO A 72 3.80 -3.89 -15.23
C PRO A 72 3.10 -4.69 -14.14
N HIS A 73 3.86 -5.28 -13.23
CA HIS A 73 3.36 -5.95 -12.03
C HIS A 73 4.00 -5.34 -10.78
N VAL A 74 3.53 -4.15 -10.42
CA VAL A 74 4.01 -3.36 -9.29
C VAL A 74 2.97 -3.33 -8.16
N HIS A 75 3.39 -2.93 -6.94
CA HIS A 75 2.51 -2.81 -5.76
C HIS A 75 1.77 -4.08 -5.36
N THR A 76 2.42 -5.24 -5.48
CA THR A 76 1.84 -6.48 -4.98
C THR A 76 1.80 -6.47 -3.45
N ARG A 77 0.73 -7.05 -2.88
CA ARG A 77 0.60 -7.16 -1.42
C ARG A 77 1.81 -7.83 -0.78
N ALA A 78 2.34 -8.88 -1.41
CA ALA A 78 3.51 -9.61 -0.93
C ALA A 78 4.78 -8.73 -0.90
N LYS A 79 5.01 -7.92 -1.95
CA LYS A 79 6.15 -7.00 -2.00
C LYS A 79 6.04 -5.92 -0.93
N LEU A 80 4.86 -5.28 -0.81
CA LEU A 80 4.62 -4.27 0.22
C LEU A 80 4.76 -4.85 1.64
N GLN A 81 4.26 -6.06 1.88
CA GLN A 81 4.37 -6.72 3.17
C GLN A 81 5.83 -7.06 3.55
N GLY A 82 6.63 -7.50 2.58
CA GLY A 82 8.06 -7.73 2.79
C GLY A 82 8.85 -6.44 3.04
N GLU A 83 8.56 -5.38 2.28
CA GLU A 83 9.21 -4.06 2.46
C GLU A 83 8.85 -3.43 3.82
N MET A 84 7.58 -3.50 4.24
CA MET A 84 7.16 -3.02 5.56
C MET A 84 7.86 -3.79 6.69
N PHE A 85 8.02 -5.11 6.57
CA PHE A 85 8.72 -5.91 7.56
C PHE A 85 10.19 -5.46 7.74
N VAL A 86 10.90 -5.14 6.65
CA VAL A 86 12.27 -4.62 6.73
C VAL A 86 12.33 -3.28 7.47
N LEU A 87 11.37 -2.38 7.21
CA LEU A 87 11.30 -1.09 7.88
C LEU A 87 11.04 -1.25 9.38
N GLU A 88 10.13 -2.14 9.78
CA GLU A 88 9.87 -2.45 11.20
C GLU A 88 11.13 -2.99 11.90
N LEU A 89 11.88 -3.89 11.25
CA LEU A 89 13.13 -4.42 11.80
C LEU A 89 14.16 -3.30 12.00
N ILE A 90 14.35 -2.40 11.04
CA ILE A 90 15.32 -1.31 11.16
C ILE A 90 14.94 -0.34 12.28
N THR A 91 13.65 0.04 12.37
CA THR A 91 13.17 0.98 13.37
C THR A 91 13.41 0.48 14.80
N TRP A 92 13.26 -0.82 15.05
CA TRP A 92 13.31 -1.35 16.42
C TRP A 92 14.61 -2.09 16.74
N ILE A 93 15.16 -2.87 15.82
CA ILE A 93 16.32 -3.74 16.09
C ILE A 93 17.62 -2.94 16.09
N TRP A 94 17.83 -2.03 15.13
CA TRP A 94 19.08 -1.28 15.03
C TRP A 94 19.35 -0.37 16.25
N PRO A 95 18.35 0.38 16.78
CA PRO A 95 18.54 1.14 18.02
C PRO A 95 18.81 0.25 19.23
N LEU A 96 18.09 -0.88 19.38
CA LEU A 96 18.33 -1.81 20.50
C LEU A 96 19.71 -2.46 20.43
N ALA A 97 20.15 -2.82 19.22
CA ALA A 97 21.48 -3.38 18.98
C ALA A 97 22.62 -2.41 19.32
N ILE A 98 22.37 -1.09 19.31
CA ILE A 98 23.32 -0.06 19.73
C ILE A 98 23.20 0.26 21.23
N ILE A 99 21.97 0.43 21.73
CA ILE A 99 21.69 0.85 23.11
C ILE A 99 22.14 -0.23 24.12
N LEU A 100 21.87 -1.51 23.85
CA LEU A 100 22.21 -2.60 24.75
C LEU A 100 23.73 -2.73 25.02
N PRO A 101 24.61 -2.78 24.00
CA PRO A 101 26.06 -2.84 24.26
C PRO A 101 26.59 -1.54 24.85
N LEU A 102 26.08 -0.36 24.48
CA LEU A 102 26.48 0.90 25.12
C LEU A 102 26.11 0.93 26.61
N ALA A 103 24.90 0.49 26.96
CA ALA A 103 24.49 0.37 28.36
C ALA A 103 25.37 -0.63 29.12
N GLY A 104 25.67 -1.79 28.51
CA GLY A 104 26.60 -2.78 29.06
C GLY A 104 28.00 -2.20 29.30
N PHE A 105 28.53 -1.46 28.34
CA PHE A 105 29.83 -0.77 28.46
C PHE A 105 29.83 0.25 29.60
N VAL A 106 28.80 1.10 29.70
CA VAL A 106 28.66 2.09 30.78
C VAL A 106 28.58 1.42 32.15
N ILE A 107 27.87 0.30 32.27
CA ILE A 107 27.77 -0.46 33.52
C ILE A 107 29.14 -1.03 33.90
N ILE A 108 29.85 -1.65 32.96
CA ILE A 108 31.20 -2.20 33.20
C ILE A 108 32.16 -1.08 33.60
N TRP A 109 32.15 0.04 32.88
CA TRP A 109 33.02 1.18 33.15
C TRP A 109 32.76 1.84 34.51
N LYS A 110 31.49 1.98 34.92
CA LYS A 110 31.16 2.45 36.28
C LYS A 110 31.68 1.49 37.34
N ARG A 111 31.51 0.17 37.16
CA ARG A 111 31.98 -0.83 38.12
C ARG A 111 33.50 -0.84 38.26
N THR A 112 34.24 -0.68 37.17
CA THR A 112 35.70 -0.63 37.21
C THR A 112 36.21 0.66 37.84
N MET A 113 35.64 1.83 37.52
CA MET A 113 36.05 3.09 38.16
C MET A 113 35.75 3.14 39.66
N SER A 114 34.65 2.55 40.13
CA SER A 114 34.36 2.44 41.57
C SER A 114 35.26 1.43 42.30
N ALA A 115 35.99 0.57 41.59
CA ALA A 115 36.88 -0.44 42.16
C ALA A 115 38.36 -0.02 42.19
N VAL A 116 38.72 1.15 41.62
CA VAL A 116 40.07 1.72 41.73
C VAL A 116 40.12 2.57 43.01
N PRO A 117 40.86 2.17 44.06
CA PRO A 117 41.04 3.01 45.24
C PRO A 117 41.94 4.20 44.87
N VAL A 118 41.54 5.40 45.29
CA VAL A 118 42.35 6.64 45.25
C VAL A 118 43.48 6.55 46.25
#